data_AF-A0A3B3ID59-F1
#
_entry.id   AF-A0A3B3ID59-F1
#
_cell.length_a   1.000
_cell.length_b   1.000
_cell.length_c   1.000
_cell.angle_alpha   90.00
_cell.angle_beta   90.00
_cell.angle_gamma   90.00
#
_symmetry.space_group_name_H-M   'P 1'
#
loop_
_entity.id
_entity.type
_entity.pdbx_description
1 polymer ?
#
loop_
_entity_poly.entity_id
_entity_poly.type
_entity_poly.pdbx_seq_one_letter_code
_entity_poly.pdbx_strand_id
1 'polypeptide(L)'
;ISKEMFNPYYGLFEYSTVLLMDAEKRIRLLQFVTGTSRVPMNGFAELYGSNGPQLFTIEQWGTRDKLPRAHTCFNRLDLPPYKSFEELREKLAIAIENTQGFDGVD
;
A
#
# COMPACT_ATOMS: atom_id res chain seq x y z
N ILE A 1 3.70 7.04 8.38
CA ILE A 1 4.06 7.18 6.96
C ILE A 1 4.71 8.55 6.80
N SER A 2 6.04 8.60 6.73
CA SER A 2 6.80 9.87 6.72
C SER A 2 6.69 10.56 5.36
N LYS A 3 6.76 11.89 5.38
CA LYS A 3 6.63 12.78 4.20
C LYS A 3 7.65 12.51 3.08
N GLU A 4 8.72 11.77 3.36
CA GLU A 4 9.81 11.48 2.42
C GLU A 4 9.47 10.39 1.39
N MET A 5 8.36 9.70 1.58
CA MET A 5 7.93 8.59 0.73
C MET A 5 7.22 8.99 -0.56
N PHE A 6 6.97 10.28 -0.76
CA PHE A 6 6.01 10.75 -1.75
C PHE A 6 6.63 11.70 -2.76
N ASN A 7 6.55 11.33 -4.04
CA ASN A 7 6.86 12.20 -5.16
C ASN A 7 5.94 13.44 -5.13
N PRO A 8 6.46 14.68 -5.17
CA PRO A 8 5.68 15.90 -4.96
C PRO A 8 4.57 16.15 -5.99
N TYR A 9 4.58 15.48 -7.14
CA TYR A 9 3.54 15.63 -8.17
C TYR A 9 2.32 14.71 -7.98
N TYR A 10 2.43 13.67 -7.15
CA TYR A 10 1.37 12.69 -6.91
C TYR A 10 0.98 12.59 -5.41
N GLY A 11 1.96 12.82 -4.53
CA GLY A 11 1.95 12.44 -3.12
C GLY A 11 0.86 12.98 -2.19
N LEU A 12 0.18 14.05 -2.55
CA LEU A 12 -0.89 14.60 -1.71
C LEU A 12 -2.12 13.69 -1.72
N PHE A 13 -2.43 13.07 -2.85
CA PHE A 13 -3.63 12.25 -2.98
C PHE A 13 -3.49 10.90 -2.30
N GLU A 14 -2.39 10.17 -2.53
CA GLU A 14 -2.20 8.87 -1.89
C GLU A 14 -2.07 8.99 -0.37
N TYR A 15 -1.35 10.00 0.11
CA TYR A 15 -1.24 10.27 1.55
C TYR A 15 -2.60 10.61 2.15
N SER A 16 -3.41 11.43 1.47
CA SER A 16 -4.77 11.74 1.90
C SER A 16 -5.65 10.50 1.93
N THR A 17 -5.50 9.57 0.97
CA THR A 17 -6.27 8.32 0.95
C THR A 17 -5.95 7.46 2.15
N VAL A 18 -4.67 7.26 2.46
CA VAL A 18 -4.28 6.48 3.63
C VAL A 18 -4.69 7.16 4.94
N LEU A 19 -4.63 8.50 5.01
CA LEU A 19 -5.09 9.25 6.18
C LEU A 19 -6.61 9.22 6.37
N LEU A 20 -7.40 9.15 5.30
CA LEU A 20 -8.86 9.11 5.36
C LEU A 20 -9.42 7.69 5.61
N MET A 21 -8.57 6.65 5.55
CA MET A 21 -8.93 5.30 5.94
C MET A 21 -9.05 5.17 7.47
N ASP A 22 -10.02 4.37 7.92
CA ASP A 22 -10.14 3.92 9.30
C ASP A 22 -8.98 2.98 9.69
N ALA A 23 -8.85 2.70 10.99
CA ALA A 23 -7.75 1.89 11.53
C ALA A 23 -7.71 0.48 10.92
N GLU A 24 -8.87 -0.13 10.70
CA GLU A 24 -8.98 -1.47 10.12
C GLU A 24 -8.48 -1.50 8.68
N LYS A 25 -8.93 -0.56 7.84
CA LYS A 25 -8.47 -0.44 6.44
C LYS A 25 -6.99 -0.15 6.34
N ARG A 26 -6.43 0.64 7.28
CA ARG A 26 -4.98 0.88 7.33
C ARG A 26 -4.20 -0.39 7.67
N ILE A 27 -4.70 -1.22 8.57
CA ILE A 27 -4.08 -2.52 8.89
C ILE A 27 -4.16 -3.47 7.69
N ARG A 28 -5.31 -3.51 7.00
CA ARG A 28 -5.46 -4.35 5.81
C ARG A 28 -4.59 -3.86 4.65
N LEU A 29 -4.44 -2.55 4.47
CA LEU A 29 -3.51 -1.97 3.50
C LEU A 29 -2.07 -2.32 3.85
N LEU A 30 -1.69 -2.24 5.14
CA LEU A 30 -0.37 -2.65 5.59
C LEU A 30 -0.12 -4.11 5.23
N GLN A 31 -1.02 -5.01 5.61
CA GLN A 31 -0.92 -6.43 5.29
C GLN A 31 -0.87 -6.70 3.79
N PHE A 32 -1.67 -5.98 2.99
CA PHE A 32 -1.65 -6.09 1.54
C PHE A 32 -0.26 -5.79 0.96
N VAL A 33 0.43 -4.77 1.48
CA VAL A 33 1.70 -4.31 0.92
C VAL A 33 2.93 -4.95 1.55
N THR A 34 2.88 -5.34 2.82
CA THR A 34 4.03 -5.89 3.56
C THR A 34 3.89 -7.37 3.88
N GLY A 35 2.72 -7.97 3.59
CA GLY A 35 2.40 -9.34 3.98
C GLY A 35 2.13 -9.53 5.47
N THR A 36 2.18 -8.46 6.29
CA THR A 36 1.95 -8.53 7.74
C THR A 36 1.09 -7.37 8.22
N SER A 37 0.19 -7.66 9.16
CA SER A 37 -0.62 -6.64 9.85
C SER A 37 0.13 -5.94 10.99
N ARG A 38 1.38 -6.35 11.28
CA ARG A 38 2.18 -5.83 12.40
C ARG A 38 3.18 -4.78 11.93
N VAL A 39 3.23 -3.66 12.64
CA VAL A 39 4.28 -2.64 12.50
C VAL A 39 5.46 -3.04 13.41
N PRO A 40 6.72 -2.95 12.95
CA PRO A 40 7.89 -3.14 13.80
C PRO A 40 7.88 -2.22 15.03
N MET A 41 8.52 -2.64 16.13
CA MET A 41 8.59 -1.87 17.38
C MET A 41 9.15 -0.45 17.18
N ASN A 42 10.12 -0.32 16.26
CA ASN A 42 10.76 0.96 15.92
C ASN A 42 10.00 1.73 14.82
N GLY A 43 8.78 1.30 14.48
CA GLY A 43 7.92 1.94 13.50
C GLY A 43 8.26 1.60 12.05
N PHE A 44 7.69 2.38 11.12
CA PHE A 44 7.82 2.16 9.67
C PHE A 44 9.22 2.39 9.11
N ALA A 45 10.09 3.09 9.86
CA ALA A 45 11.47 3.37 9.45
C ALA A 45 12.34 2.10 9.43
N GLU A 46 11.91 1.06 10.16
CA GLU A 46 12.59 -0.24 10.21
C GLU A 46 11.71 -1.35 9.66
N LEU A 47 10.95 -1.08 8.60
CA LEU A 47 10.33 -2.16 7.85
C LEU A 47 11.43 -3.06 7.24
N TYR A 48 11.20 -4.36 7.30
CA TYR A 48 12.06 -5.37 6.70
C TYR A 48 11.34 -5.97 5.49
N GLY A 49 12.07 -6.14 4.40
CA GLY A 49 11.69 -6.97 3.27
C GLY A 49 12.48 -8.28 3.28
N SER A 50 12.37 -9.05 2.20
CA SER A 50 13.05 -10.35 2.11
C SER A 50 14.58 -10.27 2.12
N ASN A 51 15.15 -9.10 1.80
CA ASN A 51 16.60 -8.87 1.70
C ASN A 51 17.17 -7.93 2.78
N GLY A 52 16.44 -7.69 3.88
CA GLY A 52 16.85 -6.80 4.96
C GLY A 52 15.98 -5.54 5.09
N PRO A 53 16.48 -4.46 5.71
CA PRO A 53 15.74 -3.21 5.88
C PRO A 53 15.25 -2.67 4.53
N GLN A 54 13.93 -2.52 4.40
CA GLN A 54 13.26 -2.11 3.17
C GLN A 54 12.07 -1.22 3.53
N LEU A 55 12.18 0.05 3.19
CA LEU A 55 11.10 1.01 3.40
C LEU A 55 9.88 0.64 2.57
N PHE A 56 8.71 1.04 3.09
CA PHE A 56 7.50 1.09 2.28
C PHE A 56 7.79 1.98 1.06
N THR A 57 7.33 1.59 -0.14
CA THR A 57 7.53 2.37 -1.37
C THR A 57 6.26 2.37 -2.22
N ILE A 58 6.04 3.45 -2.95
CA ILE A 58 4.92 3.56 -3.90
C ILE A 58 5.50 3.89 -5.27
N GLU A 59 5.17 3.09 -6.28
CA GLU A 59 5.59 3.31 -7.66
C GLU A 59 4.39 3.39 -8.59
N GLN A 60 4.47 4.22 -9.62
CA GLN A 60 3.45 4.26 -10.66
C GLN A 60 3.62 3.06 -11.60
N TRP A 61 2.52 2.37 -11.92
CA TRP A 61 2.54 1.23 -12.83
C TRP A 61 1.28 1.10 -13.68
N GLY A 62 1.43 0.59 -14.90
CA GLY A 62 0.32 0.11 -15.71
C GLY A 62 -0.60 1.23 -16.24
N THR A 63 -1.83 0.86 -16.55
CA THR A 63 -2.87 1.72 -17.10
C THR A 63 -4.00 1.92 -16.09
N ARG A 64 -4.72 3.05 -16.20
CA ARG A 64 -5.77 3.49 -15.26
C ARG A 64 -6.85 2.44 -14.97
N ASP A 65 -7.14 1.54 -15.90
CA ASP A 65 -8.14 0.47 -15.74
C ASP A 65 -7.69 -0.66 -14.80
N LYS A 66 -6.38 -0.79 -14.55
CA LYS A 66 -5.83 -1.85 -13.70
C LYS A 66 -6.15 -1.61 -12.22
N LEU A 67 -6.07 -2.68 -11.45
CA LEU A 67 -6.09 -2.63 -9.99
C LEU A 67 -4.68 -2.37 -9.44
N PRO A 68 -4.55 -1.79 -8.24
CA PRO A 68 -3.29 -1.72 -7.51
C PRO A 68 -2.70 -3.10 -7.28
N ARG A 69 -1.37 -3.18 -7.20
CA ARG A 69 -0.66 -4.43 -6.90
C ARG A 69 0.33 -4.20 -5.79
N ALA A 70 0.63 -5.25 -5.04
CA ALA A 70 1.62 -5.22 -3.98
C ALA A 70 2.74 -6.21 -4.24
N HIS A 71 3.95 -5.82 -3.86
CA HIS A 71 5.11 -6.68 -3.80
C HIS A 71 5.60 -6.75 -2.35
N THR A 72 5.06 -7.72 -1.61
CA THR A 72 5.29 -7.88 -0.16
C THR A 72 6.76 -8.06 0.19
N CYS A 73 7.53 -8.76 -0.66
CA CYS A 73 8.97 -8.95 -0.48
C CYS A 73 9.75 -7.62 -0.42
N PHE A 74 9.21 -6.56 -1.03
CA PHE A 74 9.86 -5.25 -1.16
C PHE A 74 9.09 -4.11 -0.46
N ASN A 75 8.02 -4.44 0.29
CA ASN A 75 7.12 -3.45 0.88
C ASN A 75 6.64 -2.38 -0.14
N ARG A 76 6.40 -2.80 -1.40
CA ARG A 76 6.09 -1.88 -2.51
C ARG A 76 4.64 -1.97 -2.96
N LEU A 77 3.99 -0.83 -3.09
CA LEU A 77 2.67 -0.66 -3.67
C LEU A 77 2.79 -0.04 -5.06
N ASP A 78 2.39 -0.80 -6.08
CA ASP A 78 2.30 -0.35 -7.47
C ASP A 78 0.91 0.26 -7.71
N LEU A 79 0.84 1.55 -8.03
CA LEU A 79 -0.39 2.29 -8.28
C LEU A 79 -0.56 2.69 -9.75
N PRO A 80 -1.71 2.36 -10.36
CA PRO A 80 -2.11 2.97 -11.63
C PRO A 80 -2.33 4.49 -11.53
N PRO A 81 -2.18 5.23 -12.64
CA PRO A 81 -2.36 6.69 -12.67
C PRO A 81 -3.85 7.07 -12.64
N TYR A 82 -4.50 6.87 -11.50
CA TYR A 82 -5.88 7.27 -11.26
C TYR A 82 -6.02 8.79 -11.26
N LYS A 83 -7.17 9.29 -11.72
CA LYS A 83 -7.39 10.74 -11.90
C LYS A 83 -8.11 11.39 -10.72
N SER A 84 -8.67 10.59 -9.82
CA SER A 84 -9.37 11.10 -8.65
C SER A 84 -9.07 10.26 -7.41
N PHE A 85 -9.20 10.92 -6.25
CA PHE A 85 -9.13 10.28 -4.95
C PHE A 85 -10.16 9.15 -4.80
N GLU A 86 -11.38 9.36 -5.29
CA GLU A 86 -12.46 8.39 -5.18
C GLU A 86 -12.16 7.11 -5.96
N GLU A 87 -11.61 7.26 -7.17
CA GLU A 87 -11.16 6.14 -7.99
C GLU A 87 -10.03 5.37 -7.32
N LEU A 88 -9.01 6.07 -6.79
CA LEU A 88 -7.92 5.44 -6.04
C LEU A 88 -8.47 4.66 -4.85
N ARG A 89 -9.36 5.27 -4.05
CA ARG A 89 -9.97 4.64 -2.86
C ARG A 89 -10.74 3.38 -3.22
N GLU A 90 -11.60 3.45 -4.24
CA GLU A 90 -12.43 2.32 -4.69
C GLU A 90 -11.56 1.17 -5.20
N LYS A 91 -10.62 1.45 -6.11
CA LYS A 91 -9.75 0.44 -6.71
C LYS A 91 -8.82 -0.21 -5.68
N LEU A 92 -8.34 0.57 -4.71
CA LEU A 92 -7.52 0.07 -3.61
C LEU A 92 -8.32 -0.83 -2.66
N ALA A 93 -9.55 -0.45 -2.33
CA ALA A 93 -10.45 -1.31 -1.53
C ALA A 93 -10.69 -2.65 -2.22
N ILE A 94 -11.02 -2.63 -3.52
CA ILE A 94 -11.20 -3.84 -4.33
C ILE A 94 -9.94 -4.72 -4.31
N ALA A 95 -8.75 -4.14 -4.50
CA ALA A 95 -7.50 -4.92 -4.49
C ALA A 95 -7.25 -5.58 -3.13
N ILE A 96 -7.41 -4.84 -2.03
CA ILE A 96 -7.22 -5.36 -0.67
C ILE A 96 -8.21 -6.50 -0.38
N GLU A 97 -9.50 -6.29 -0.69
CA GLU A 97 -10.56 -7.28 -0.45
C GLU A 97 -10.37 -8.55 -1.29
N ASN A 98 -9.99 -8.42 -2.57
CA ASN A 98 -9.73 -9.56 -3.44
C ASN A 98 -8.49 -10.37 -3.02
N THR A 99 -7.55 -9.76 -2.32
CA THR A 99 -6.33 -10.46 -1.85
C THR A 99 -6.60 -11.29 -0.59
N GLN A 100 -7.68 -10.99 0.17
CA GLN A 100 -8.10 -11.80 1.32
C GLN A 100 -8.70 -13.15 0.93
N GLY A 101 -8.98 -13.40 -0.35
CA GLY A 101 -9.44 -14.71 -0.85
C GLY A 101 -8.41 -15.84 -0.80
N PHE A 102 -7.20 -15.58 -0.30
CA PHE A 102 -6.09 -16.55 -0.16
C PHE A 102 -5.71 -16.85 1.30
N ASP A 103 -6.62 -16.66 2.27
CA ASP A 103 -6.45 -17.28 3.60
C ASP A 103 -6.76 -18.79 3.52
N GLY A 104 -5.73 -19.59 3.21
CA GLY A 104 -5.79 -21.04 3.38
C GLY A 104 -4.84 -21.84 2.49
N VAL A 105 -3.59 -22.00 2.93
CA VAL A 105 -2.94 -23.29 3.28
C VAL A 105 -1.51 -23.04 3.75
N ASP A 106 -1.32 -22.88 5.06
CA ASP A 106 -0.37 -23.69 5.85
C ASP A 106 -0.82 -23.67 7.33
#